data_AF-F3B3V7-F1
#
_entry.id   AF-F3B3V7-F1
#
_cell.length_a   1.000
_cell.length_b   1.000
_cell.length_c   1.000
_cell.angle_alpha   90.00
_cell.angle_beta   90.00
_cell.angle_gamma   90.00
#
_symmetry.space_group_name_H-M   'P 1'
#
loop_
_entity.id
_entity.type
_entity.pdbx_description
1 polymer ?
#
loop_
_entity_poly.entity_id
_entity_poly.type
_entity_poly.pdbx_seq_one_letter_code
_entity_poly.pdbx_strand_id
1 'polypeptide(L)'
;MTDEKLVQMGLNGKDSLKMILSGYVENDKNKNDGEKVGVVSVMFVSENKELVSKKMEEFEAKYPERYFMVYSVPLDTELEELNHYPSIAIFESDLK
;
A
#
# COMPACT_ATOMS: atom_id res chain seq x y z
N MET A 1 10.90 0.61 -5.93
CA MET A 1 11.18 -0.57 -5.09
C MET A 1 10.64 -0.26 -3.70
N THR A 2 9.95 -1.22 -3.06
CA THR A 2 9.35 -1.03 -1.73
C THR A 2 10.40 -0.56 -0.72
N ASP A 3 10.02 0.37 0.16
CA ASP A 3 10.88 0.79 1.25
C ASP A 3 10.68 -0.15 2.45
N GLU A 4 11.65 -1.03 2.68
CA GLU A 4 11.64 -1.98 3.80
C GLU A 4 11.47 -1.26 5.15
N LYS A 5 11.99 -0.04 5.31
CA LYS A 5 11.85 0.73 6.55
C LYS A 5 10.39 1.09 6.80
N LEU A 6 9.64 1.47 5.76
CA LEU A 6 8.22 1.79 5.87
C LEU A 6 7.37 0.55 6.16
N VAL A 7 7.72 -0.59 5.56
CA VAL A 7 7.10 -1.89 5.89
C VAL A 7 7.31 -2.22 7.37
N GLN A 8 8.55 -2.10 7.86
CA GLN A 8 8.86 -2.38 9.27
C GLN A 8 8.19 -1.38 10.22
N MET A 9 8.11 -0.10 9.86
CA MET A 9 7.38 0.90 10.66
C MET A 9 5.90 0.53 10.78
N GLY A 10 5.27 0.10 9.68
CA GLY A 10 3.88 -0.37 9.69
C GLY A 10 3.67 -1.63 10.52
N LEU A 11 4.50 -2.66 10.32
CA LEU A 11 4.41 -3.93 11.05
C LEU A 11 4.63 -3.77 12.55
N ASN A 12 5.52 -2.85 12.96
CA ASN A 12 5.84 -2.60 14.36
C ASN A 12 5.05 -1.44 14.97
N GLY A 13 4.08 -0.89 14.24
CA GLY A 13 3.17 0.13 14.77
C GLY A 13 2.30 -0.39 15.90
N LYS A 14 1.88 0.54 16.77
CA LYS A 14 1.25 0.28 18.07
C LYS A 14 -0.14 -0.35 18.00
N ASP A 15 -0.87 -0.14 16.91
CA ASP A 15 -2.30 -0.52 16.80
C ASP A 15 -2.43 -1.98 16.37
N SER A 16 -3.47 -2.72 16.77
CA SER A 16 -3.57 -4.15 16.45
C SER A 16 -3.72 -4.40 14.96
N LEU A 17 -4.59 -3.64 14.30
CA LEU A 17 -4.95 -3.82 12.91
C LEU A 17 -3.84 -3.33 11.98
N LYS A 18 -3.40 -4.21 11.07
CA LYS A 18 -2.43 -3.90 10.03
C LYS A 18 -3.06 -4.01 8.66
N MET A 19 -2.69 -3.10 7.77
CA MET A 19 -3.15 -3.06 6.39
C MET A 19 -1.98 -3.03 5.42
N ILE A 20 -2.00 -3.91 4.43
CA ILE A 20 -1.09 -3.87 3.28
C ILE A 20 -1.74 -3.06 2.18
N LEU A 21 -1.05 -2.01 1.73
CA LEU A 21 -1.43 -1.19 0.59
C LEU A 21 -0.45 -1.45 -0.56
N SER A 22 -0.95 -1.35 -1.79
CA SER A 22 -0.13 -1.35 -2.99
C SER A 22 -0.44 -0.14 -3.85
N GLY A 23 0.60 0.45 -4.44
CA GLY A 23 0.52 1.54 -5.40
C GLY A 23 1.17 1.12 -6.69
N TYR A 24 0.48 1.31 -7.82
CA TYR A 24 0.98 0.94 -9.12
C TYR A 24 0.30 1.73 -10.23
N VAL A 25 0.92 1.74 -11.41
CA VAL A 25 0.35 2.34 -12.61
C VAL A 25 -0.10 1.24 -13.55
N GLU A 26 -1.31 1.34 -14.07
CA GLU A 26 -1.82 0.42 -15.09
C GLU A 26 -2.46 1.19 -16.25
N ASN A 27 -2.59 0.54 -17.40
CA ASN A 27 -3.30 1.11 -18.53
C ASN A 27 -4.81 0.98 -18.28
N ASP A 28 -5.54 2.07 -18.46
CA ASP A 28 -7.00 2.05 -18.41
C ASP A 28 -7.53 1.20 -19.57
N LYS A 29 -8.08 0.03 -19.24
CA LYS A 29 -8.61 -0.92 -20.23
C LYS A 29 -9.95 -0.46 -20.83
N ASN A 30 -10.59 0.55 -20.25
CA ASN A 30 -11.89 1.06 -20.65
C ASN A 30 -11.81 2.29 -21.56
N LYS A 31 -10.61 2.84 -21.79
CA LYS A 31 -10.38 3.96 -22.69
C LYS A 31 -9.38 3.59 -23.79
N ASN A 32 -9.72 3.96 -25.03
CA ASN A 32 -9.06 3.47 -26.24
C ASN A 32 -7.64 4.02 -26.50
N ASP A 33 -7.07 4.86 -25.63
CA ASP A 33 -5.88 5.66 -25.95
C ASP A 33 -4.65 5.41 -25.06
N GLY A 34 -4.56 4.25 -24.39
CA GLY A 34 -3.37 3.91 -23.60
C GLY A 34 -3.12 4.85 -22.42
N GLU A 35 -4.18 5.49 -21.92
CA GLU A 35 -4.14 6.37 -20.76
C GLU A 35 -3.72 5.55 -19.52
N LYS A 36 -2.66 5.99 -18.85
CA LYS A 36 -2.16 5.37 -17.62
C LYS A 36 -2.91 5.95 -16.42
N VAL A 37 -3.31 5.08 -15.50
CA VAL A 37 -3.95 5.45 -14.24
C VAL A 37 -3.11 4.98 -13.06
N GLY A 38 -2.98 5.85 -12.07
CA GLY A 38 -2.40 5.51 -10.78
C GLY A 38 -3.45 4.82 -9.90
N VAL A 39 -3.16 3.62 -9.43
CA VAL A 39 -4.04 2.83 -8.59
C VAL A 39 -3.40 2.63 -7.23
N VAL A 40 -4.15 2.94 -6.17
CA VAL A 40 -3.82 2.58 -4.80
C VAL A 40 -4.86 1.56 -4.33
N SER A 41 -4.41 0.39 -3.90
CA SER A 41 -5.27 -0.72 -3.51
C SER A 41 -4.94 -1.26 -2.13
N VAL A 42 -5.97 -1.52 -1.33
CA VAL A 42 -5.86 -2.34 -0.11
C VAL A 42 -5.77 -3.80 -0.51
N MET A 43 -4.64 -4.44 -0.18
CA MET A 43 -4.35 -5.81 -0.61
C MET A 43 -4.70 -6.85 0.46
N PHE A 44 -4.52 -6.49 1.73
CA PHE A 44 -4.75 -7.40 2.86
C PHE A 44 -4.90 -6.62 4.16
N VAL A 45 -5.75 -7.08 5.07
CA VAL A 45 -5.96 -6.50 6.39
C VAL A 45 -6.03 -7.61 7.42
N SER A 46 -5.30 -7.48 8.53
CA SER A 46 -5.34 -8.45 9.63
C SER A 46 -4.75 -7.88 10.92
N GLU A 47 -5.19 -8.42 12.05
CA GLU A 47 -4.54 -8.20 13.35
C GLU A 47 -3.37 -9.17 13.60
N ASN A 48 -3.24 -10.21 12.77
CA ASN A 48 -2.15 -11.18 12.87
C ASN A 48 -0.91 -10.66 12.14
N LYS A 49 0.06 -10.15 12.89
CA LYS A 49 1.30 -9.55 12.37
C LYS A 49 2.12 -10.53 11.54
N GLU A 50 2.28 -11.78 11.97
CA GLU A 50 3.06 -12.79 11.27
C GLU A 50 2.44 -13.11 9.91
N LEU A 51 1.11 -13.18 9.83
CA LEU A 51 0.38 -13.40 8.59
C LEU A 51 0.52 -12.20 7.64
N VAL A 52 0.50 -10.98 8.17
CA VAL A 52 0.73 -9.76 7.37
C VAL A 52 2.14 -9.76 6.79
N SER A 53 3.15 -10.09 7.60
CA SER A 53 4.55 -10.20 7.13
C SER A 53 4.68 -11.24 6.01
N LYS A 54 4.08 -12.42 6.16
CA LYS A 54 4.10 -13.46 5.14
C LYS A 54 3.39 -13.01 3.86
N LYS A 55 2.23 -12.36 3.96
CA LYS A 55 1.50 -11.83 2.80
C LYS A 55 2.27 -10.74 2.08
N MET A 56 3.01 -9.92 2.82
CA MET A 56 3.88 -8.88 2.27
C MET A 56 4.95 -9.51 1.35
N GLU A 57 5.69 -10.51 1.85
CA GLU A 57 6.68 -11.26 1.07
C GLU A 57 6.07 -11.93 -0.18
N GLU A 58 4.89 -12.56 -0.03
CA GLU A 58 4.17 -13.18 -1.14
C GLU A 58 3.78 -12.15 -2.23
N PHE A 59 3.36 -10.95 -1.83
CA PHE A 59 2.95 -9.91 -2.78
C PHE A 59 4.14 -9.25 -3.49
N GLU A 60 5.24 -8.99 -2.80
CA GLU A 60 6.46 -8.46 -3.43
C GLU A 60 7.05 -9.45 -4.45
N ALA A 61 7.07 -10.74 -4.12
CA ALA A 61 7.51 -11.75 -5.06
C ALA A 61 6.58 -11.87 -6.28
N LYS A 62 5.27 -11.70 -6.08
CA LYS A 62 4.27 -11.82 -7.14
C LYS A 62 4.19 -10.59 -8.04
N TYR A 63 4.47 -9.40 -7.50
CA TYR A 63 4.30 -8.12 -8.17
C TYR A 63 5.52 -7.21 -7.96
N PRO A 64 6.70 -7.58 -8.47
CA PRO A 64 7.95 -6.85 -8.24
C PRO A 64 7.94 -5.42 -8.79
N GLU A 65 7.02 -5.11 -9.71
CA GLU A 65 6.83 -3.78 -10.30
C GLU A 65 6.03 -2.81 -9.42
N ARG A 66 5.31 -3.33 -8.41
CA ARG A 66 4.42 -2.53 -7.58
C ARG A 66 5.14 -2.01 -6.35
N TYR A 67 4.70 -0.86 -5.88
CA TYR A 67 5.07 -0.37 -4.56
C TYR A 67 4.13 -0.96 -3.52
N PHE A 68 4.66 -1.27 -2.34
CA PHE A 68 3.88 -1.74 -1.20
C PHE A 68 4.22 -0.97 0.08
N MET A 69 3.27 -0.94 1.01
CA MET A 69 3.51 -0.47 2.36
C MET A 69 2.62 -1.23 3.34
N VAL A 70 3.04 -1.26 4.61
CA VAL A 70 2.19 -1.69 5.71
C VAL A 70 1.81 -0.45 6.52
N TYR A 71 0.56 -0.37 6.93
CA TYR A 71 0.07 0.67 7.84
C TYR A 71 -0.48 0.06 9.12
N SER A 72 -0.13 0.66 10.26
CA SER A 72 -0.75 0.39 11.55
C SER A 72 -1.99 1.26 11.65
N VAL A 73 -3.16 0.62 11.60
CA VAL A 73 -4.46 1.30 11.51
C VAL A 73 -5.01 1.52 12.93
N PRO A 74 -5.12 2.76 13.42
CA PRO A 74 -5.85 3.03 14.65
C PRO A 74 -7.35 2.81 14.43
N LEU A 75 -7.99 2.10 15.35
CA LEU A 75 -9.44 1.94 15.35
C LEU A 75 -10.12 3.17 15.94
N ASP A 76 -11.37 3.41 15.54
CA ASP A 76 -12.23 4.48 16.07
C ASP A 76 -11.57 5.87 16.02
N THR A 77 -10.73 6.10 15.00
CA THR A 77 -9.96 7.33 14.81
C THR A 77 -10.24 7.89 13.43
N GLU A 78 -10.54 9.19 13.36
CA GLU A 78 -10.65 9.91 12.09
C GLU A 78 -9.27 10.04 11.46
N LEU A 79 -9.02 9.22 10.43
CA LEU A 79 -7.71 9.19 9.79
C LEU A 79 -7.35 10.53 9.12
N GLU A 80 -8.35 11.35 8.76
CA GLU A 80 -8.19 12.71 8.19
C GLU A 80 -7.52 13.69 9.19
N GLU A 81 -7.54 13.42 10.49
CA GLU A 81 -6.91 14.32 11.47
C GLU A 81 -5.42 13.98 11.72
N LEU A 82 -4.91 12.92 11.09
CA LEU A 82 -3.53 12.47 11.30
C LEU A 82 -2.53 13.30 10.52
N ASN A 83 -1.40 13.64 11.16
CA ASN A 83 -0.25 14.30 10.50
C ASN A 83 0.30 13.51 9.30
N HIS A 84 0.07 12.18 9.27
CA HIS A 84 0.47 11.30 8.18
C HIS A 84 -0.65 10.31 7.86
N TYR A 85 -1.23 10.46 6.66
CA TYR A 85 -2.21 9.53 6.13
C TYR A 85 -1.55 8.25 5.60
N PRO A 86 -2.25 7.11 5.61
CA PRO A 86 -1.83 5.92 4.90
C PRO A 86 -2.02 6.09 3.39
N SER A 87 -1.18 6.90 2.77
CA SER A 87 -1.26 7.22 1.35
C SER A 87 0.01 6.81 0.61
N ILE A 88 -0.15 6.24 -0.57
CA ILE A 88 0.93 6.07 -1.54
C ILE A 88 0.79 7.21 -2.55
N ALA A 89 1.83 8.04 -2.65
CA ALA A 89 1.86 9.10 -3.64
C ALA A 89 2.17 8.52 -5.03
N ILE A 90 1.38 8.92 -6.02
CA ILE A 90 1.64 8.64 -7.44
C ILE A 90 1.78 10.00 -8.12
N PHE A 91 2.94 10.25 -8.71
CA PHE A 91 3.25 11.52 -9.37
C PHE A 91 2.85 11.47 -10.85
N GLU A 92 2.62 12.64 -11.45
CA GLU A 92 2.35 12.75 -12.89
C GLU A 92 3.48 12.11 -13.73
N SER A 93 4.73 12.17 -13.25
CA SER A 93 5.86 11.51 -13.89
C SER A 93 5.74 9.99 -13.92
N ASP A 94 5.07 9.37 -12.95
CA ASP A 94 4.87 7.92 -12.90
C ASP A 94 3.84 7.48 -13.96
N LEU A 95 3.01 8.40 -14.44
CA LEU A 95 2.01 8.18 -15.49
C LEU A 95 2.54 8.41 -16.91
N LYS A 96 3.81 8.80 -17.07
CA LYS A 96 4.43 9.02 -18.39
C LYS A 96 5.07 7.74 -18.91
#